data_AF-A0A4Q4CMB2-F1
#
_entry.id   AF-A0A4Q4CMB2-F1
#
_cell.length_a   1.000
_cell.length_b   1.000
_cell.length_c   1.000
_cell.angle_alpha   90.00
_cell.angle_beta   90.00
_cell.angle_gamma   90.00
#
_symmetry.space_group_name_H-M   'P 1'
#
loop_
_entity.id
_entity.type
_entity.pdbx_description
1 polymer ?
#
loop_
_entity_poly.entity_id
_entity_poly.type
_entity_poly.pdbx_seq_one_letter_code
_entity_poly.pdbx_strand_id
1 'polypeptide(L)'
;MAPRTLRSATDLLAAGLIPETALAGAARVGARYSIAVTPAVAGLIDRADPADPIARQYVPDAAELVTAAHENADPTADAPFTPLPGVVHRYPDRALLKPLLACPVYCRFCFRREAVGPDGGVLGEAELEAALGWFARTPAVREAILTGGDPLMLSARRLGEILRRLAAIPHIELLRIHSRVPVAAPGLVTAAMAAALDLGKPLYLCVHANHAREFSAEAIAALG
;
A
#
# COMPACT_ATOMS: atom_id res chain seq x y z
N MET A 1 -13.71 17.17 -16.66
CA MET A 1 -12.44 16.95 -15.91
C MET A 1 -12.19 15.46 -15.84
N ALA A 2 -10.97 14.99 -16.15
CA ALA A 2 -10.62 13.60 -15.91
C ALA A 2 -10.79 13.29 -14.40
N PRO A 3 -11.32 12.11 -14.03
CA PRO A 3 -11.53 11.79 -12.64
C PRO A 3 -10.16 11.71 -11.94
N ARG A 4 -10.02 12.44 -10.84
CA ARG A 4 -8.78 12.53 -10.05
C ARG A 4 -8.94 11.80 -8.72
N THR A 5 -7.82 11.43 -8.10
CA THR A 5 -7.81 10.95 -6.72
C THR A 5 -8.32 12.05 -5.77
N LEU A 6 -9.23 11.66 -4.88
CA LEU A 6 -9.76 12.50 -3.80
C LEU A 6 -8.81 12.42 -2.61
N ARG A 7 -8.30 13.55 -2.14
CA ARG A 7 -7.21 13.61 -1.13
C ARG A 7 -7.56 14.40 0.12
N SER A 8 -8.77 14.93 0.21
CA SER A 8 -9.21 15.75 1.35
C SER A 8 -10.68 15.49 1.68
N ALA A 9 -11.10 15.88 2.89
CA ALA A 9 -12.51 15.84 3.26
C ALA A 9 -13.37 16.70 2.32
N THR A 10 -12.86 17.85 1.88
CA THR A 10 -13.53 18.71 0.89
C THR A 10 -13.69 18.01 -0.46
N ASP A 11 -12.69 17.23 -0.90
CA ASP A 11 -12.80 16.42 -2.12
C ASP A 11 -13.89 15.35 -1.99
N LEU A 12 -13.98 14.70 -0.82
CA LEU A 12 -15.00 13.68 -0.55
C LEU A 12 -16.41 14.29 -0.54
N LEU A 13 -16.57 15.47 0.07
CA LEU A 13 -17.84 16.21 0.07
C LEU A 13 -18.24 16.59 -1.36
N ALA A 14 -17.32 17.18 -2.13
CA ALA A 14 -17.56 17.56 -3.51
C ALA A 14 -17.91 16.36 -4.42
N ALA A 15 -17.41 15.17 -4.08
CA ALA A 15 -17.72 13.92 -4.78
C ALA A 15 -19.00 13.21 -4.27
N GLY A 16 -19.70 13.81 -3.30
CA GLY A 16 -20.90 13.24 -2.68
C GLY A 16 -20.65 11.94 -1.92
N LEU A 17 -19.43 11.73 -1.42
CA LEU A 17 -19.06 10.54 -0.63
C LEU A 17 -19.25 10.75 0.87
N ILE A 18 -19.40 11.99 1.31
CA ILE A 18 -19.79 12.36 2.68
C ILE A 18 -20.82 13.48 2.64
N PRO A 19 -21.75 13.56 3.62
CA PRO A 19 -22.60 14.71 3.81
C PRO A 19 -21.83 15.89 4.41
N GLU A 20 -22.37 17.10 4.29
CA GLU A 20 -21.77 18.32 4.86
C GLU A 20 -21.58 18.21 6.39
N THR A 21 -22.52 17.52 7.07
CA THR A 21 -22.44 17.26 8.52
C THR A 21 -21.22 16.43 8.93
N ALA A 22 -20.66 15.62 8.03
CA ALA A 22 -19.47 14.80 8.29
C ALA A 22 -18.16 15.51 7.93
N LEU A 23 -18.21 16.67 7.24
CA LEU A 23 -17.02 17.37 6.73
C LEU A 23 -16.01 17.68 7.85
N ALA A 24 -16.47 18.25 8.96
CA ALA A 24 -15.60 18.64 10.07
C ALA A 24 -14.90 17.43 10.71
N GLY A 25 -15.62 16.32 10.89
CA GLY A 25 -15.07 15.07 11.40
C GLY A 25 -14.02 14.47 10.46
N ALA A 26 -14.38 14.33 9.18
CA ALA A 26 -13.48 13.83 8.15
C ALA A 26 -12.23 14.71 7.97
N ALA A 27 -12.36 16.04 8.11
CA ALA A 27 -11.22 16.96 8.05
C ALA A 27 -10.26 16.76 9.22
N ARG A 28 -10.77 16.59 10.45
CA ARG A 28 -9.94 16.27 11.62
C ARG A 28 -9.23 14.94 11.47
N VAL A 29 -9.91 13.93 10.94
CA VAL A 29 -9.28 12.63 10.62
C VAL A 29 -8.21 12.80 9.55
N GLY A 30 -8.49 13.56 8.48
CA GLY A 30 -7.57 13.85 7.38
C GLY A 30 -6.32 14.62 7.79
N ALA A 31 -6.39 15.41 8.86
CA ALA A 31 -5.23 16.09 9.43
C ALA A 31 -4.26 15.14 10.17
N ARG A 32 -4.75 13.99 10.67
CA ARG A 32 -3.94 12.98 11.36
C ARG A 32 -3.56 11.82 10.43
N TYR A 33 -4.47 11.43 9.54
CA TYR A 33 -4.36 10.24 8.72
C TYR A 33 -4.70 10.56 7.28
N SER A 34 -3.77 10.24 6.40
CA SER A 34 -3.88 10.58 4.98
C SER A 34 -5.18 10.07 4.35
N ILE A 35 -5.72 10.87 3.44
CA ILE A 35 -6.90 10.53 2.62
C ILE A 35 -6.41 10.35 1.18
N ALA A 36 -6.77 9.22 0.59
CA ALA A 36 -6.64 8.99 -0.84
C ALA A 36 -7.71 7.98 -1.25
N VAL A 37 -8.60 8.41 -2.15
CA VAL A 37 -9.61 7.55 -2.78
C VAL A 37 -9.49 7.74 -4.28
N THR A 38 -9.09 6.67 -4.99
CA THR A 38 -8.91 6.70 -6.45
C THR A 38 -10.26 6.76 -7.15
N PRO A 39 -10.29 7.17 -8.43
CA PRO A 39 -11.48 7.06 -9.27
C PRO A 39 -12.08 5.64 -9.31
N ALA A 40 -11.22 4.61 -9.40
CA ALA A 40 -11.66 3.21 -9.42
C ALA A 40 -12.44 2.85 -8.15
N VAL A 41 -11.89 3.18 -6.98
CA VAL A 41 -12.58 2.93 -5.70
C VAL A 41 -13.83 3.80 -5.54
N ALA A 42 -13.75 5.09 -5.86
CA ALA A 42 -14.90 6.00 -5.74
C ALA A 42 -16.07 5.61 -6.65
N GLY A 43 -15.79 4.97 -7.79
CA GLY A 43 -16.79 4.41 -8.70
C GLY A 43 -17.48 3.16 -8.16
N LEU A 44 -16.84 2.45 -7.22
CA LEU A 44 -17.42 1.26 -6.59
C LEU A 44 -18.32 1.57 -5.39
N ILE A 45 -18.25 2.78 -4.82
CA ILE A 45 -19.04 3.17 -3.64
C ILE A 45 -20.50 3.42 -4.05
N ASP A 46 -21.43 2.72 -3.40
CA ASP A 46 -22.85 3.05 -3.46
C ASP A 46 -23.12 4.21 -2.50
N ARG A 47 -23.53 5.36 -3.04
CA ARG A 47 -23.78 6.59 -2.25
C ARG A 47 -25.13 6.56 -1.55
N ALA A 48 -26.04 5.68 -1.96
CA ALA A 48 -27.34 5.54 -1.35
C ALA A 48 -27.30 4.63 -0.11
N ASP A 49 -26.28 3.78 0.02
CA ASP A 49 -26.08 2.89 1.16
C ASP A 49 -25.15 3.51 2.21
N PRO A 50 -25.68 3.98 3.37
CA PRO A 50 -24.84 4.52 4.44
C PRO A 50 -23.93 3.47 5.09
N ALA A 51 -24.19 2.18 4.86
CA ALA A 51 -23.38 1.06 5.35
C ALA A 51 -22.47 0.47 4.26
N ASP A 52 -22.30 1.15 3.12
CA ASP A 52 -21.58 0.63 1.96
C ASP A 52 -20.20 0.06 2.34
N PRO A 53 -19.94 -1.23 2.04
CA PRO A 53 -18.73 -1.92 2.49
C PRO A 53 -17.46 -1.42 1.80
N ILE A 54 -17.56 -0.72 0.68
CA ILE A 54 -16.40 -0.08 0.04
C ILE A 54 -16.14 1.26 0.73
N ALA A 55 -17.17 2.08 0.95
CA ALA A 55 -17.04 3.36 1.65
C ALA A 55 -16.39 3.20 3.02
N ARG A 56 -16.81 2.21 3.81
CA ARG A 56 -16.24 1.90 5.15
C ARG A 56 -14.74 1.64 5.15
N GLN A 57 -14.16 1.30 4.00
CA GLN A 57 -12.74 1.02 3.88
C GLN A 57 -11.89 2.26 3.58
N TYR A 58 -12.48 3.34 3.06
CA TYR A 58 -11.74 4.47 2.50
C TYR A 58 -12.25 5.86 2.94
N VAL A 59 -13.54 5.97 3.28
CA VAL A 59 -14.15 7.22 3.74
C VAL A 59 -13.88 7.39 5.24
N PRO A 60 -13.27 8.52 5.68
CA PRO A 60 -12.94 8.74 7.07
C PRO A 60 -14.15 8.80 8.00
N ASP A 61 -14.01 8.23 9.20
CA ASP A 61 -14.97 8.32 10.29
C ASP A 61 -14.36 9.02 11.51
N ALA A 62 -15.12 9.90 12.17
CA ALA A 62 -14.65 10.63 13.36
C ALA A 62 -14.27 9.70 14.52
N ALA A 63 -14.84 8.48 14.59
CA ALA A 63 -14.49 7.46 15.55
C ALA A 63 -13.02 7.04 15.47
N GLU A 64 -12.35 7.24 14.33
CA GLU A 64 -10.92 6.96 14.16
C GLU A 64 -10.00 7.88 14.99
N LEU A 65 -10.55 8.94 15.59
CA LEU A 65 -9.85 9.83 16.50
C LEU A 65 -9.91 9.37 17.95
N VAL A 66 -10.70 8.34 18.24
CA VAL A 66 -10.77 7.69 19.55
C VAL A 66 -9.64 6.68 19.61
N THR A 67 -8.66 6.93 20.50
CA THR A 67 -7.58 5.97 20.77
C THR A 67 -7.88 5.28 22.10
N ALA A 68 -8.09 3.96 22.05
CA ALA A 68 -8.28 3.16 23.25
C ALA A 68 -6.96 2.93 24.01
N ALA A 69 -7.03 2.68 25.32
CA ALA A 69 -5.85 2.53 26.18
C ALA A 69 -4.93 1.35 25.82
N HIS A 70 -5.44 0.36 25.09
CA HIS A 70 -4.67 -0.82 24.64
C HIS A 70 -4.11 -0.68 23.21
N GLU A 71 -4.40 0.43 22.52
CA GLU A 71 -3.88 0.66 21.18
C GLU A 71 -2.38 0.98 21.22
N ASN A 72 -1.68 0.56 20.17
CA ASN A 72 -0.26 0.80 19.98
C ASN A 72 -0.03 1.36 18.57
N ALA A 73 0.81 2.38 18.45
CA ALA A 73 1.18 2.98 17.17
C ALA A 73 1.99 2.03 16.26
N ASP A 74 2.67 1.03 16.85
CA ASP A 74 3.31 -0.07 16.13
C ASP A 74 2.68 -1.41 16.58
N PRO A 75 1.44 -1.70 16.14
CA PRO A 75 0.71 -2.89 16.60
C PRO A 75 1.36 -4.19 16.13
N THR A 76 2.22 -4.10 15.11
CA THR A 76 3.00 -5.23 14.64
C THR A 76 4.31 -5.39 15.38
N ALA A 77 4.85 -4.38 16.07
CA ALA A 77 6.24 -4.33 16.51
C ALA A 77 7.23 -4.44 15.34
N ASP A 78 7.01 -3.71 14.24
CA ASP A 78 7.99 -3.64 13.14
C ASP A 78 9.30 -2.95 13.58
N ALA A 79 9.24 -1.95 14.47
CA ALA A 79 10.41 -1.16 14.86
C ALA A 79 11.52 -1.98 15.54
N PRO A 80 11.23 -2.84 16.55
CA PRO A 80 12.26 -3.72 17.14
C PRO A 80 12.91 -4.70 16.17
N PHE A 81 12.23 -5.04 15.07
CA PHE A 81 12.74 -5.93 14.02
C PHE A 81 13.27 -5.18 12.79
N THR A 82 13.54 -3.87 12.90
CA THR A 82 14.06 -3.05 11.80
C THR A 82 15.57 -2.84 11.95
N PRO A 83 16.42 -3.67 11.30
CA PRO A 83 17.87 -3.52 11.40
C PRO A 83 18.41 -2.26 10.71
N LEU A 84 17.69 -1.73 9.72
CA LEU A 84 18.02 -0.51 8.98
C LEU A 84 16.77 0.02 8.27
N PRO A 85 16.76 1.31 7.86
CA PRO A 85 15.64 1.89 7.12
C PRO A 85 15.21 1.01 5.94
N GLY A 86 13.90 0.79 5.83
CA GLY A 86 13.31 -0.01 4.76
C GLY A 86 13.34 -1.53 4.96
N VAL A 87 14.06 -2.07 5.95
CA VAL A 87 14.13 -3.53 6.17
C VAL A 87 13.45 -3.92 7.47
N VAL A 88 12.58 -4.95 7.44
CA VAL A 88 12.05 -5.58 8.66
C VAL A 88 12.35 -7.08 8.63
N HIS A 89 13.13 -7.57 9.58
CA HIS A 89 13.55 -8.97 9.70
C HIS A 89 13.06 -9.57 11.01
N ARG A 90 11.82 -10.07 10.99
CA ARG A 90 11.19 -10.74 12.14
C ARG A 90 11.40 -12.25 12.13
N TYR A 91 11.34 -12.84 10.94
CA TYR A 91 11.34 -14.28 10.77
C TYR A 91 12.69 -14.75 10.27
N PRO A 92 13.17 -15.94 10.69
CA PRO A 92 14.53 -16.39 10.36
C PRO A 92 14.83 -16.38 8.85
N ASP A 93 13.86 -16.77 8.02
CA ASP A 93 14.02 -17.09 6.62
C ASP A 93 13.46 -16.07 5.63
N ARG A 94 12.87 -14.96 6.12
CA ARG A 94 12.24 -13.96 5.26
C ARG A 94 12.27 -12.56 5.87
N ALA A 95 12.39 -11.56 5.03
CA ALA A 95 12.40 -10.17 5.44
C ALA A 95 11.56 -9.29 4.52
N LEU A 96 11.03 -8.21 5.09
CA LEU A 96 10.31 -7.18 4.36
C LEU A 96 11.29 -6.15 3.80
N LEU A 97 11.07 -5.71 2.57
CA LEU A 97 11.61 -4.47 2.01
C LEU A 97 10.45 -3.48 1.84
N LYS A 98 10.58 -2.28 2.41
CA LYS A 98 9.63 -1.17 2.33
C LYS A 98 10.25 -0.07 1.47
N PRO A 99 10.24 -0.19 0.13
CA PRO A 99 10.92 0.79 -0.75
C PRO A 99 10.22 2.15 -0.76
N LEU A 100 8.96 2.20 -0.34
CA LEU A 100 8.17 3.42 -0.16
C LEU A 100 7.09 3.23 0.91
N LEU A 101 6.57 4.34 1.44
CA LEU A 101 5.47 4.36 2.41
C LEU A 101 4.23 5.09 1.87
N ALA A 102 4.07 5.15 0.55
CA ALA A 102 2.90 5.71 -0.12
C ALA A 102 2.01 4.62 -0.75
N CYS A 103 0.70 4.88 -0.78
CA CYS A 103 -0.31 4.00 -1.36
C CYS A 103 -1.18 4.78 -2.38
N PRO A 104 -1.83 4.10 -3.35
CA PRO A 104 -2.80 4.76 -4.23
C PRO A 104 -4.05 5.21 -3.46
N VAL A 105 -4.39 4.46 -2.41
CA VAL A 105 -5.50 4.68 -1.48
C VAL A 105 -5.03 4.48 -0.05
N TYR A 106 -5.63 5.18 0.91
CA TYR A 106 -5.34 4.99 2.33
C TYR A 106 -6.52 4.32 3.03
N CYS A 107 -6.35 3.04 3.37
CA CYS A 107 -7.36 2.25 4.07
C CYS A 107 -7.60 2.80 5.48
N ARG A 108 -8.86 2.95 5.91
CA ARG A 108 -9.19 3.42 7.26
C ARG A 108 -8.79 2.45 8.37
N PHE A 109 -8.53 1.20 7.99
CA PHE A 109 -8.06 0.12 8.88
C PHE A 109 -6.57 -0.22 8.68
N CYS A 110 -5.79 0.65 8.04
CA CYS A 110 -4.37 0.39 7.83
C CYS A 110 -3.62 0.34 9.16
N PHE A 111 -3.06 -0.82 9.52
CA PHE A 111 -2.25 -0.95 10.74
C PHE A 111 -0.93 -0.15 10.68
N ARG A 112 -0.54 0.32 9.49
CA ARG A 112 0.63 1.20 9.28
C ARG A 112 0.26 2.68 9.13
N ARG A 113 -0.98 3.08 9.44
CA ARG A 113 -1.51 4.45 9.26
C ARG A 113 -0.66 5.55 9.90
N GLU A 114 0.11 5.23 10.94
CA GLU A 114 1.01 6.17 11.63
C GLU A 114 2.33 6.40 10.86
N ALA A 115 2.67 5.52 9.90
CA ALA A 115 3.90 5.59 9.12
C ALA A 115 3.67 5.83 7.61
N VAL A 116 2.50 5.43 7.08
CA VAL A 116 2.18 5.61 5.65
C VAL A 116 1.50 6.95 5.38
N GLY A 117 1.89 7.62 4.30
CA GLY A 117 1.41 8.96 3.96
C GLY A 117 2.19 9.56 2.80
N PRO A 118 1.76 10.71 2.24
CA PRO A 118 2.50 11.42 1.20
C PRO A 118 3.91 11.80 1.65
N ASP A 119 4.07 12.06 2.96
CA ASP A 119 5.37 12.41 3.57
C ASP A 119 6.20 11.18 3.96
N GLY A 120 5.62 9.97 3.91
CA GLY A 120 6.32 8.73 4.23
C GLY A 120 7.43 8.38 3.23
N GLY A 121 7.44 9.04 2.06
CA GLY A 121 8.56 9.05 1.15
C GLY A 121 8.88 7.74 0.44
N VAL A 122 9.95 7.79 -0.33
CA VAL A 122 10.58 6.66 -1.02
C VAL A 122 11.98 6.55 -0.46
N LEU A 123 12.50 5.33 -0.28
CA LEU A 123 13.90 5.16 0.13
C LEU A 123 14.81 5.95 -0.82
N GLY A 124 15.72 6.73 -0.23
CA GLY A 124 16.79 7.35 -0.98
C GLY A 124 17.70 6.28 -1.60
N GLU A 125 18.49 6.65 -2.58
CA GLU A 125 19.40 5.72 -3.27
C GLU A 125 20.33 5.01 -2.27
N ALA A 126 20.95 5.76 -1.36
CA ALA A 126 21.86 5.22 -0.35
C ALA A 126 21.16 4.25 0.63
N GLU A 127 19.91 4.52 1.01
CA GLU A 127 19.14 3.64 1.90
C GLU A 127 18.72 2.35 1.17
N LEU A 128 18.33 2.47 -0.10
CA LEU A 128 18.01 1.33 -0.94
C LEU A 128 19.25 0.44 -1.16
N GLU A 129 20.42 1.03 -1.42
CA GLU A 129 21.69 0.31 -1.50
C GLU A 129 22.03 -0.42 -0.20
N ALA A 130 21.86 0.26 0.94
CA ALA A 130 22.10 -0.34 2.25
C ALA A 130 21.16 -1.53 2.50
N ALA A 131 19.87 -1.38 2.18
CA ALA A 131 18.87 -2.43 2.30
C ALA A 131 19.19 -3.64 1.41
N LEU A 132 19.51 -3.43 0.14
CA LEU A 132 19.86 -4.51 -0.79
C LEU A 132 21.18 -5.19 -0.40
N GLY A 133 22.16 -4.41 0.09
CA GLY A 133 23.40 -4.94 0.64
C GLY A 133 23.19 -5.77 1.92
N TRP A 134 22.19 -5.42 2.74
CA TRP A 134 21.79 -6.23 3.88
C TRP A 134 21.25 -7.60 3.44
N PHE A 135 20.29 -7.64 2.50
CA PHE A 135 19.76 -8.90 1.95
C PHE A 135 20.88 -9.79 1.38
N ALA A 136 21.85 -9.19 0.68
CA ALA A 136 22.99 -9.92 0.12
C ALA A 136 23.94 -10.51 1.17
N ARG A 137 24.01 -9.93 2.38
CA ARG A 137 24.88 -10.41 3.48
C ARG A 137 24.13 -11.24 4.52
N THR A 138 22.84 -11.50 4.35
CA THR A 138 22.02 -12.27 5.29
C THR A 138 21.56 -13.59 4.64
N PRO A 139 22.43 -14.62 4.57
CA PRO A 139 22.18 -15.85 3.82
C PRO A 139 21.01 -16.70 4.36
N ALA A 140 20.60 -16.47 5.61
CA ALA A 140 19.44 -17.14 6.19
C ALA A 140 18.11 -16.70 5.53
N VAL A 141 18.04 -15.49 4.98
CA VAL A 141 16.83 -14.94 4.35
C VAL A 141 16.69 -15.49 2.94
N ARG A 142 15.69 -16.34 2.70
CA ARG A 142 15.41 -16.97 1.40
C ARG A 142 14.25 -16.32 0.65
N GLU A 143 13.42 -15.54 1.34
CA GLU A 143 12.31 -14.80 0.74
C GLU A 143 12.42 -13.29 1.03
N ALA A 144 12.34 -12.47 -0.02
CA ALA A 144 12.21 -11.02 0.10
C ALA A 144 10.77 -10.58 -0.23
N ILE A 145 10.14 -9.86 0.70
CA ILE A 145 8.75 -9.42 0.58
C ILE A 145 8.70 -7.91 0.42
N LEU A 146 8.27 -7.41 -0.73
CA LEU A 146 8.07 -5.99 -0.97
C LEU A 146 6.71 -5.55 -0.41
N THR A 147 6.72 -4.54 0.45
CA THR A 147 5.54 -3.96 1.12
C THR A 147 5.85 -2.52 1.57
N GLY A 148 5.29 -2.04 2.68
CA GLY A 148 5.43 -0.67 3.18
C GLY A 148 4.10 0.05 2.99
N GLY A 149 4.06 0.96 2.02
CA GLY A 149 2.82 1.36 1.38
C GLY A 149 2.38 0.30 0.35
N ASP A 150 2.37 0.67 -0.93
CA ASP A 150 2.11 -0.25 -2.03
C ASP A 150 3.24 -0.26 -3.06
N PRO A 151 4.03 -1.35 -3.21
CA PRO A 151 5.15 -1.41 -4.14
C PRO A 151 4.80 -1.12 -5.60
N LEU A 152 3.57 -1.40 -6.03
CA LEU A 152 3.13 -1.16 -7.40
C LEU A 152 2.85 0.33 -7.69
N MET A 153 3.00 1.22 -6.71
CA MET A 153 3.07 2.68 -6.92
C MET A 153 4.40 3.14 -7.52
N LEU A 154 5.46 2.33 -7.42
CA LEU A 154 6.72 2.65 -8.08
C LEU A 154 6.55 2.55 -9.60
N SER A 155 7.34 3.32 -10.35
CA SER A 155 7.43 3.11 -11.80
C SER A 155 7.91 1.68 -12.09
N ALA A 156 7.42 1.08 -13.18
CA ALA A 156 7.85 -0.25 -13.63
C ALA A 156 9.38 -0.38 -13.71
N ARG A 157 10.07 0.67 -14.20
CA ARG A 157 11.53 0.73 -14.25
C ARG A 157 12.17 0.55 -12.87
N ARG A 158 11.73 1.34 -11.88
CA ARG A 158 12.31 1.33 -10.52
C ARG A 158 11.98 0.04 -9.78
N LEU A 159 10.74 -0.44 -9.86
CA LEU A 159 10.36 -1.71 -9.23
C LEU A 159 11.14 -2.87 -9.86
N GLY A 160 11.19 -2.95 -11.18
CA GLY A 160 11.93 -3.98 -11.90
C GLY A 160 13.44 -3.98 -11.59
N GLU A 161 14.04 -2.82 -11.34
CA GLU A 161 15.43 -2.71 -10.88
C GLU A 161 15.64 -3.33 -9.49
N ILE A 162 14.80 -2.99 -8.52
CA ILE A 162 14.85 -3.55 -7.17
C ILE A 162 14.67 -5.07 -7.22
N LEU A 163 13.66 -5.53 -7.96
CA LEU A 163 13.33 -6.94 -8.10
C LEU A 163 14.45 -7.74 -8.76
N ARG A 164 15.03 -7.25 -9.86
CA ARG A 164 16.17 -7.92 -10.53
C ARG A 164 17.38 -8.02 -9.61
N ARG A 165 17.66 -6.99 -8.81
CA ARG A 165 18.78 -7.01 -7.86
C ARG A 165 18.56 -8.01 -6.73
N LEU A 166 17.37 -8.07 -6.15
CA LEU A 166 17.02 -9.11 -5.17
C LEU A 166 17.08 -10.51 -5.80
N ALA A 167 16.56 -10.67 -7.02
CA ALA A 167 16.59 -11.93 -7.75
C ALA A 167 18.01 -12.40 -8.10
N ALA A 168 18.99 -11.48 -8.23
CA ALA A 168 20.37 -11.84 -8.49
C ALA A 168 21.11 -12.40 -7.25
N ILE A 169 20.55 -12.24 -6.05
CA ILE A 169 21.14 -12.77 -4.82
C ILE A 169 20.92 -14.30 -4.79
N PRO A 170 21.99 -15.12 -4.71
CA PRO A 170 21.88 -16.58 -4.88
C PRO A 170 20.95 -17.27 -3.88
N HIS A 171 20.99 -16.85 -2.61
CA HIS A 171 20.18 -17.46 -1.54
C HIS A 171 18.75 -16.93 -1.47
N ILE A 172 18.40 -15.87 -2.22
CA ILE A 172 17.01 -15.41 -2.34
C ILE A 172 16.32 -16.28 -3.37
N GLU A 173 15.48 -17.19 -2.91
CA GLU A 173 14.78 -18.16 -3.76
C GLU A 173 13.43 -17.64 -4.23
N LEU A 174 12.82 -16.76 -3.44
CA LEU A 174 11.46 -16.28 -3.66
C LEU A 174 11.32 -14.78 -3.45
N LEU A 175 10.50 -14.16 -4.31
CA LEU A 175 10.03 -12.80 -4.15
C LEU A 175 8.53 -12.79 -3.91
N ARG A 176 8.07 -11.87 -3.06
CA ARG A 176 6.64 -11.63 -2.84
C ARG A 176 6.35 -10.14 -2.84
N ILE A 177 5.24 -9.76 -3.44
CA ILE A 177 4.74 -8.38 -3.41
C ILE A 177 3.39 -8.39 -2.71
N HIS A 178 3.23 -7.55 -1.69
CA HIS A 178 1.92 -7.29 -1.09
C HIS A 178 1.38 -5.99 -1.68
N SER A 179 0.23 -6.06 -2.35
CA SER A 179 -0.32 -4.91 -3.05
C SER A 179 -1.84 -4.88 -2.99
N ARG A 180 -2.39 -3.68 -3.00
CA ARG A 180 -3.80 -3.38 -3.18
C ARG A 180 -4.08 -2.69 -4.53
N VAL A 181 -3.03 -2.29 -5.26
CA VAL A 181 -3.13 -1.65 -6.58
C VAL A 181 -4.03 -2.41 -7.56
N PRO A 182 -4.00 -3.74 -7.71
CA PRO A 182 -4.85 -4.40 -8.71
C PRO A 182 -6.34 -4.12 -8.54
N VAL A 183 -6.82 -3.99 -7.29
CA VAL A 183 -8.23 -3.69 -7.01
C VAL A 183 -8.51 -2.21 -6.78
N ALA A 184 -7.55 -1.46 -6.26
CA ALA A 184 -7.75 -0.05 -5.90
C ALA A 184 -7.29 0.94 -6.96
N ALA A 185 -6.37 0.56 -7.84
CA ALA A 185 -5.83 1.41 -8.90
C ALA A 185 -5.38 0.56 -10.11
N PRO A 186 -6.29 -0.24 -10.71
CA PRO A 186 -5.94 -1.23 -11.74
C PRO A 186 -5.13 -0.67 -12.91
N GLY A 187 -5.35 0.60 -13.28
CA GLY A 187 -4.59 1.27 -14.35
C GLY A 187 -3.08 1.42 -14.11
N LEU A 188 -2.58 1.19 -12.89
CA LEU A 188 -1.13 1.12 -12.62
C LEU A 188 -0.51 -0.23 -13.03
N VAL A 189 -1.33 -1.27 -13.18
CA VAL A 189 -0.91 -2.58 -13.71
C VAL A 189 -0.87 -2.52 -15.24
N THR A 190 0.12 -1.79 -15.74
CA THR A 190 0.37 -1.64 -17.18
C THR A 190 1.14 -2.85 -17.73
N ALA A 191 1.19 -2.99 -19.07
CA ALA A 191 2.05 -3.98 -19.70
C ALA A 191 3.53 -3.85 -19.31
N ALA A 192 4.02 -2.61 -19.15
CA ALA A 192 5.38 -2.37 -18.66
C ALA A 192 5.56 -2.83 -17.20
N MET A 193 4.54 -2.65 -16.36
CA MET A 193 4.55 -3.17 -14.99
C MET A 193 4.57 -4.70 -14.99
N ALA A 194 3.69 -5.35 -15.76
CA ALA A 194 3.67 -6.80 -15.89
C ALA A 194 5.02 -7.35 -16.35
N ALA A 195 5.64 -6.73 -17.36
CA ALA A 195 6.98 -7.10 -17.83
C ALA A 195 8.07 -6.90 -16.76
N ALA A 196 7.95 -5.90 -15.89
CA ALA A 196 8.89 -5.68 -14.78
C ALA A 196 8.76 -6.73 -13.66
N LEU A 197 7.62 -7.40 -13.56
CA LEU A 197 7.36 -8.48 -12.60
C LEU A 197 7.81 -9.86 -13.14
N ASP A 198 8.06 -9.98 -14.43
CA ASP A 198 8.57 -11.20 -15.07
C ASP A 198 10.10 -11.29 -14.93
N LEU A 199 10.57 -12.04 -13.93
CA LEU A 199 11.97 -12.07 -13.51
C LEU A 199 12.67 -13.41 -13.80
N GLY A 200 11.96 -14.40 -14.33
CA GLY A 200 12.46 -15.78 -14.43
C GLY A 200 12.75 -16.48 -13.09
N LYS A 201 12.45 -15.84 -11.95
CA LYS A 201 12.50 -16.36 -10.58
C LYS A 201 11.09 -16.32 -10.01
N PRO A 202 10.68 -17.27 -9.13
CA PRO A 202 9.35 -17.25 -8.54
C PRO A 202 9.03 -15.90 -7.87
N LEU A 203 7.90 -15.31 -8.28
CA LEU A 203 7.34 -14.09 -7.71
C LEU A 203 5.86 -14.31 -7.45
N TYR A 204 5.42 -14.09 -6.20
CA TYR A 204 4.00 -14.10 -5.85
C TYR A 204 3.48 -12.69 -5.61
N LEU A 205 2.34 -12.36 -6.22
CA LEU A 205 1.58 -11.16 -5.90
C LEU A 205 0.46 -11.52 -4.92
N CYS A 206 0.54 -11.04 -3.69
CA CYS A 206 -0.54 -11.15 -2.71
C CYS A 206 -1.42 -9.90 -2.79
N VAL A 207 -2.63 -10.09 -3.31
CA VAL A 207 -3.62 -9.02 -3.46
C VAL A 207 -4.39 -8.84 -2.16
N HIS A 208 -4.47 -7.60 -1.67
CA HIS A 208 -5.30 -7.24 -0.54
C HIS A 208 -6.69 -6.80 -1.03
N ALA A 209 -7.66 -7.70 -0.95
CA ALA A 209 -9.08 -7.43 -1.20
C ALA A 209 -9.90 -7.85 0.03
N ASN A 210 -10.99 -7.14 0.30
CA ASN A 210 -11.83 -7.30 1.48
C ASN A 210 -13.30 -7.58 1.12
N HIS A 211 -13.74 -7.19 -0.07
CA HIS A 211 -15.12 -7.37 -0.53
C HIS A 211 -15.18 -7.74 -2.00
N ALA A 212 -16.14 -8.60 -2.39
CA ALA A 212 -16.27 -9.09 -3.77
C ALA A 212 -16.44 -7.98 -4.81
N ARG A 213 -17.08 -6.86 -4.43
CA ARG A 213 -17.25 -5.66 -5.28
C ARG A 213 -15.93 -4.99 -5.69
N GLU A 214 -14.82 -5.26 -5.01
CA GLU A 214 -13.49 -4.74 -5.39
C GLU A 214 -12.94 -5.42 -6.66
N PHE A 215 -13.48 -6.58 -7.04
CA PHE A 215 -13.14 -7.26 -8.29
C PHE A 215 -14.01 -6.72 -9.45
N SER A 216 -13.81 -5.44 -9.79
CA SER A 216 -14.40 -4.84 -10.98
C SER A 216 -13.85 -5.48 -12.27
N ALA A 217 -14.45 -5.17 -13.43
CA ALA A 217 -13.93 -5.65 -14.71
C ALA A 217 -12.47 -5.22 -14.96
N GLU A 218 -12.12 -3.99 -14.59
CA GLU A 218 -10.75 -3.47 -14.69
C GLU A 218 -9.80 -4.15 -13.70
N ALA A 219 -10.27 -4.45 -12.48
CA ALA A 219 -9.47 -5.18 -11.49
C ALA A 219 -9.20 -6.62 -11.92
N ILE A 220 -10.21 -7.31 -12.46
CA ILE A 220 -10.06 -8.65 -13.04
C ILE A 220 -9.07 -8.61 -14.19
N ALA A 221 -9.23 -7.67 -15.15
CA ALA A 221 -8.29 -7.53 -16.26
C ALA A 221 -6.85 -7.24 -15.81
N ALA A 222 -6.66 -6.49 -14.72
CA ALA A 222 -5.34 -6.24 -14.13
C ALA A 222 -4.70 -7.49 -13.50
N LEU A 223 -5.49 -8.49 -13.11
CA LEU A 223 -5.02 -9.73 -12.50
C LEU A 223 -4.73 -10.85 -13.51
N GLY A 224 -5.16 -10.69 -14.76
CA GLY A 224 -5.05 -11.69 -15.82
C GLY A 224 -6.22 -12.66 -15.84
#